data_AF-A0A0M8YQE4-F1
#
_entry.id   AF-A0A0M8YQE4-F1
#
_cell.length_a   1.000
_cell.length_b   1.000
_cell.length_c   1.000
_cell.angle_alpha   90.00
_cell.angle_beta   90.00
_cell.angle_gamma   90.00
#
_symmetry.space_group_name_H-M   'P 1'
#
loop_
_entity.id
_entity.type
_entity.pdbx_description
1 polymer ?
#
loop_
_entity_poly.entity_id
_entity_poly.type
_entity_poly.pdbx_seq_one_letter_code
_entity_poly.pdbx_strand_id
1 'polypeptide(L)'
;MFDDPKVVGEVQEFVDDQAPRVFAVVQETFGPPEDLNIVAWGMTTKTGVEVISVHGGMRMGLQSAENALIFYRAGGGANPRIFWVGGNGGE
;
A
#
# COMPACT_ATOMS: atom_id res chain seq x y z
N MET A 1 -24.15 11.18 19.39
CA MET A 1 -24.28 9.76 18.98
C MET A 1 -22.94 9.06 19.10
N PHE A 2 -21.87 9.64 18.54
CA PHE A 2 -20.50 9.16 18.72
C PHE A 2 -19.86 9.54 20.08
N ASP A 3 -20.59 10.22 20.97
CA ASP A 3 -20.12 10.57 22.33
C ASP A 3 -20.36 9.44 23.35
N ASP A 4 -21.14 8.41 22.99
CA ASP A 4 -21.34 7.22 23.82
C ASP A 4 -20.19 6.21 23.58
N PRO A 5 -19.40 5.85 24.61
CA PRO A 5 -18.29 4.92 24.47
C PRO A 5 -18.67 3.54 23.90
N LYS A 6 -19.91 3.08 24.13
CA LYS A 6 -20.37 1.81 23.54
C LYS A 6 -20.56 1.93 22.04
N VAL A 7 -21.16 3.04 21.59
CA VAL A 7 -21.34 3.33 20.17
C VAL A 7 -19.98 3.48 19.48
N VAL A 8 -19.00 4.10 20.15
CA VAL A 8 -17.63 4.21 19.61
C VAL A 8 -16.99 2.84 19.41
N GLY A 9 -17.16 1.91 20.38
CA GLY A 9 -16.64 0.55 20.26
C GLY A 9 -17.24 -0.22 19.09
N GLU A 10 -18.57 -0.21 18.95
CA GLU A 10 -19.28 -0.87 17.85
C GLU A 10 -18.87 -0.30 16.48
N VAL A 11 -18.66 1.02 16.41
CA VAL A 11 -18.19 1.69 15.19
C VAL A 11 -16.75 1.31 14.87
N GLN A 12 -15.89 1.16 15.87
CA GLN A 12 -14.49 0.76 15.65
C GLN A 12 -14.42 -0.66 15.09
N GLU A 13 -15.18 -1.61 15.64
CA GLU A 13 -15.25 -2.98 15.11
C GLU A 13 -15.73 -3.00 13.66
N PHE A 14 -16.75 -2.19 13.34
CA PHE A 14 -17.26 -2.04 11.96
C PHE A 14 -16.22 -1.45 11.00
N VAL A 15 -15.41 -0.49 11.46
CA VAL A 15 -14.32 0.10 10.68
C VAL A 15 -13.21 -0.93 10.46
N ASP A 16 -12.82 -1.67 11.48
CA ASP A 16 -11.74 -2.66 11.41
C ASP A 16 -12.10 -3.81 10.46
N ASP A 17 -13.35 -4.29 10.50
CA ASP A 17 -13.85 -5.33 9.57
C ASP A 17 -13.82 -4.87 8.10
N GLN A 18 -13.93 -3.56 7.86
CA GLN A 18 -13.96 -2.98 6.52
C GLN A 18 -12.69 -2.23 6.13
N ALA A 19 -11.67 -2.26 6.99
CA ALA A 19 -10.43 -1.55 6.76
C ALA A 19 -9.78 -2.06 5.47
N PRO A 20 -9.41 -1.17 4.55
CA PRO A 20 -8.70 -1.59 3.35
C PRO A 20 -7.33 -2.16 3.74
N ARG A 21 -6.88 -3.19 3.00
CA ARG A 21 -5.53 -3.71 3.20
C ARG A 21 -4.53 -2.72 2.60
N VAL A 22 -3.57 -2.28 3.40
CA VAL A 22 -2.53 -1.33 2.96
C VAL A 22 -1.25 -2.08 2.59
N PHE A 23 -0.58 -1.64 1.52
CA PHE A 23 0.71 -2.17 1.11
C PHE A 23 1.69 -1.07 0.68
N ALA A 24 2.97 -1.39 0.72
CA ALA A 24 4.06 -0.60 0.16
C ALA A 24 4.58 -1.24 -1.13
N VAL A 25 4.99 -0.41 -2.09
CA VAL A 25 5.87 -0.82 -3.19
C VAL A 25 7.28 -0.45 -2.79
N VAL A 26 8.13 -1.45 -2.62
CA VAL A 26 9.53 -1.31 -2.20
C VAL A 26 10.44 -1.61 -3.38
N GLN A 27 11.43 -0.76 -3.61
CA GLN A 27 12.48 -0.98 -4.60
C GLN A 27 13.83 -1.17 -3.91
N GLU A 28 14.58 -2.16 -4.38
CA GLU A 28 16.02 -2.25 -4.14
C GLU A 28 16.73 -1.23 -5.04
N THR A 29 17.61 -0.41 -4.44
CA THR A 29 18.49 0.48 -5.19
C THR A 29 19.85 -0.17 -5.38
N PHE A 30 20.30 -0.22 -6.63
CA PHE A 30 21.60 -0.80 -7.00
C PHE A 30 22.65 0.31 -7.01
N GLY A 31 23.42 0.41 -5.94
CA GLY A 31 24.54 1.35 -5.76
C GLY A 31 24.93 1.45 -4.29
N PRO A 32 26.21 1.66 -3.91
CA PRO A 32 26.60 1.70 -2.50
C PRO A 32 26.16 3.00 -1.82
N PRO A 33 25.51 2.95 -0.63
CA PRO A 33 25.03 1.75 0.05
C PRO A 33 23.75 1.20 -0.60
N GLU A 34 23.67 -0.13 -0.75
CA GLU A 34 22.41 -0.77 -1.15
C GLU A 34 21.34 -0.40 -0.12
N ASP A 35 20.23 0.16 -0.61
CA ASP A 35 19.14 0.62 0.25
C ASP A 35 17.78 0.19 -0.31
N LEU A 36 16.83 0.04 0.62
CA LEU A 36 15.43 -0.27 0.33
C LEU A 36 14.60 1.01 0.41
N ASN A 37 13.97 1.36 -0.71
CA ASN A 37 13.17 2.57 -0.79
C ASN A 37 11.69 2.25 -1.01
N ILE A 38 10.84 2.81 -0.14
CA ILE A 38 9.39 2.82 -0.39
C ILE A 38 9.11 3.90 -1.43
N VAL A 39 8.71 3.48 -2.62
CA VAL A 39 8.43 4.40 -3.74
C VAL A 39 6.95 4.71 -3.88
N ALA A 40 6.08 3.86 -3.33
CA ALA A 40 4.65 4.07 -3.32
C ALA A 40 3.96 3.38 -2.15
N TRP A 41 2.79 3.89 -1.81
CA TRP A 41 1.82 3.23 -0.94
C TRP A 41 0.55 2.92 -1.74
N GLY A 42 -0.10 1.82 -1.39
CA GLY A 42 -1.40 1.48 -1.95
C GLY A 42 -2.36 0.91 -0.93
N MET A 43 -3.64 0.97 -1.26
CA MET A 43 -4.71 0.39 -0.47
C MET A 43 -5.66 -0.40 -1.37
N THR A 44 -5.95 -1.63 -0.97
CA THR A 44 -6.93 -2.49 -1.63
C THR A 44 -8.26 -2.34 -0.94
N THR A 45 -9.25 -1.88 -1.70
CA THR A 45 -10.65 -1.73 -1.29
C THR A 45 -11.50 -2.80 -1.97
N LYS A 46 -12.79 -2.87 -1.63
CA LYS A 46 -13.76 -3.75 -2.30
C LYS A 46 -13.93 -3.44 -3.80
N THR A 47 -13.56 -2.23 -4.24
CA THR A 47 -13.80 -1.76 -5.62
C THR A 47 -12.55 -1.75 -6.49
N GLY A 48 -11.37 -1.98 -5.91
CA GLY A 48 -10.09 -1.95 -6.62
C GLY A 48 -8.94 -1.49 -5.73
N VAL A 49 -7.88 -1.01 -6.37
CA VAL A 49 -6.66 -0.60 -5.69
C VAL A 49 -6.34 0.85 -6.02
N GLU A 50 -6.08 1.66 -5.01
CA GLU A 50 -5.57 3.02 -5.16
C GLU A 50 -4.10 3.06 -4.76
N VAL A 51 -3.24 3.65 -5.59
CA VAL A 51 -1.79 3.75 -5.38
C VAL A 51 -1.35 5.20 -5.47
N ILE A 52 -0.50 5.62 -4.54
CA ILE A 52 0.05 6.97 -4.43
C ILE A 52 1.58 6.88 -4.36
N SER A 53 2.27 7.57 -5.27
CA SER A 53 3.73 7.71 -5.23
C SER A 53 4.18 8.56 -4.03
N VAL A 54 5.24 8.12 -3.33
CA VAL A 54 5.83 8.86 -2.20
C VAL A 54 6.45 10.18 -2.67
N HIS A 55 6.95 10.24 -3.90
CA HIS A 55 7.61 11.43 -4.45
C HIS A 55 6.61 12.43 -5.07
N GLY A 56 5.30 12.18 -4.88
CA GLY A 56 4.23 12.99 -5.45
C GLY A 56 4.02 12.74 -6.94
N GLY A 57 3.08 13.47 -7.54
CA GLY A 57 2.84 13.50 -8.98
C GLY A 57 2.03 12.34 -9.58
N MET A 58 2.05 11.14 -8.99
CA MET A 58 1.33 9.98 -9.53
C MET A 58 0.33 9.40 -8.52
N ARG A 59 -0.94 9.35 -8.92
CA ARG A 59 -2.03 8.61 -8.27
C ARG A 59 -2.70 7.72 -9.31
N MET A 60 -2.98 6.47 -8.97
CA MET A 60 -3.51 5.49 -9.92
C MET A 60 -4.58 4.62 -9.27
N GLY A 61 -5.69 4.47 -9.99
CA GLY A 61 -6.67 3.40 -9.75
C GLY A 61 -6.30 2.18 -10.59
N LEU A 62 -6.21 1.02 -9.96
CA LEU A 62 -5.79 -0.25 -10.55
C LEU A 62 -6.74 -1.38 -10.16
N GLN A 63 -6.72 -2.47 -10.93
CA GLN A 63 -7.53 -3.65 -10.66
C GLN A 63 -6.92 -4.58 -9.60
N SER A 64 -5.61 -4.54 -9.42
CA SER A 64 -4.89 -5.33 -8.41
C SER A 64 -3.62 -4.60 -7.97
N ALA A 65 -3.04 -5.03 -6.85
CA ALA A 65 -1.84 -4.42 -6.28
C ALA A 65 -0.62 -4.65 -7.19
N GLU A 66 -0.51 -5.84 -7.78
CA GLU A 66 0.60 -6.29 -8.64
C GLU A 66 0.74 -5.43 -9.89
N ASN A 67 -0.37 -4.91 -10.42
CA ASN A 67 -0.36 -4.00 -11.56
C ASN A 67 0.42 -2.71 -11.28
N ALA A 68 0.58 -2.33 -10.00
CA ALA A 68 1.39 -1.18 -9.62
C ALA A 68 2.86 -1.38 -10.00
N LEU A 69 3.37 -2.61 -9.95
CA LEU A 69 4.78 -2.91 -10.18
C LEU A 69 5.24 -2.54 -11.60
N ILE A 70 4.35 -2.59 -12.59
CA ILE A 70 4.67 -2.25 -13.99
C ILE A 70 5.21 -0.82 -14.09
N PHE A 71 4.61 0.12 -13.36
CA PHE A 71 4.99 1.54 -13.38
C PHE A 71 6.33 1.80 -12.68
N TYR A 72 6.76 0.89 -11.81
CA TYR A 72 7.98 1.00 -11.02
C TYR A 72 9.12 0.09 -11.53
N ARG A 73 8.91 -0.67 -12.61
CA ARG A 73 9.94 -1.50 -13.26
C ARG A 73 10.76 -0.76 -14.34
N ALA A 74 10.30 0.39 -14.82
CA ALA A 74 10.84 1.06 -16.02
C ALA A 74 12.26 1.64 -15.88
N GLY A 75 12.84 1.65 -14.68
CA GLY A 75 14.12 2.31 -14.36
C GLY A 75 15.39 1.47 -14.50
N GLY A 76 15.42 0.43 -15.35
CA GLY A 76 16.64 -0.26 -15.79
C GLY A 76 17.40 -1.11 -14.77
N GLY A 77 17.05 -1.05 -13.48
CA GLY A 77 17.67 -1.89 -12.44
C GLY A 77 16.76 -2.23 -11.27
N ALA A 78 15.74 -1.42 -10.96
CA ALA A 78 14.90 -1.65 -9.78
C ALA A 78 14.03 -2.92 -9.92
N ASN A 79 14.04 -3.77 -8.88
CA ASN A 79 13.12 -4.90 -8.74
C ASN A 79 12.04 -4.57 -7.71
N PRO A 80 10.93 -3.90 -8.09
CA PRO A 80 9.91 -3.52 -7.13
C PRO A 80 9.14 -4.73 -6.63
N ARG A 81 8.82 -4.75 -5.33
CA ARG A 81 8.01 -5.78 -4.67
C ARG A 81 6.95 -5.15 -3.77
N ILE A 82 5.88 -5.90 -3.53
CA ILE A 82 4.76 -5.50 -2.67
C ILE A 82 4.95 -6.07 -1.28
N PHE A 83 4.73 -5.24 -0.26
CA PHE A 83 4.73 -5.65 1.14
C PHE A 83 3.48 -5.13 1.85
N TRP A 84 2.70 -6.02 2.44
CA TRP A 84 1.47 -5.66 3.16
C TRP A 84 1.77 -5.19 4.59
N VAL A 85 1.12 -4.11 5.01
CA VAL A 85 1.19 -3.59 6.38
C VAL A 85 0.48 -4.57 7.32
N GLY A 86 1.11 -4.85 8.47
CA GLY A 86 0.54 -5.74 9.48
C GLY A 86 0.53 -7.23 9.09
N GLY A 87 1.02 -7.56 7.89
CA GLY A 87 1.25 -8.95 7.50
C GLY A 87 2.54 -9.48 8.10
N ASN A 88 2.49 -10.69 8.65
CA ASN A 88 3.69 -11.51 8.83
C ASN A 88 4.20 -11.94 7.44
N GLY A 89 4.85 -11.03 6.72
CA GLY A 89 5.68 -11.30 5.54
C GLY A 89 5.03 -12.09 4.39
N GLY A 90 4.52 -11.36 3.39
CA GLY A 90 4.46 -11.80 2.00
C GLY A 90 3.69 -13.08 1.67
N GLU A 91 2.41 -12.93 1.34
CA GLU A 91 1.71 -13.78 0.36
C GLU A 91 1.13 -12.89 -0.74
#